data_AF-A0AAU9W507-F1
#
_entry.id   AF-A0AAU9W507-F1
#
_cell.length_a   1.000
_cell.length_b   1.000
_cell.length_c   1.000
_cell.angle_alpha   90.00
_cell.angle_beta   90.00
_cell.angle_gamma   90.00
#
_symmetry.space_group_name_H-M   'P 1'
#
loop_
_entity.id
_entity.type
_entity.pdbx_description
1 polymer ?
#
loop_
_entity_poly.entity_id
_entity_poly.type
_entity_poly.pdbx_seq_one_letter_code
_entity_poly.pdbx_strand_id
1 'polypeptide(L)'
;LISTAKDCAELYKCGEKISGVYSIDPDGLGPFKVYCDQTTAGGGWTVFQRRLDGCLDFNRDWADYKHGFGNFLIGEYWLGLDKIYRLTQNETENRLRVDLGRVKNNAVYAEYSWFKIGDEKAMYQLNLGNIANATVHDSLKYHNGSSFGTRDKVNEHCVHNISGGWWYVKSTECAVLSNLNGAHQHCGKENKTTARVWAKQKIHWGKLAATAEETAPTTSEMKIKTVDFP
;
A
#
# COMPACT_ATOMS: atom_id res chain seq x y z
N LEU A 1 2.13 -11.11 -32.22
CA LEU A 1 2.54 -11.06 -30.81
C LEU A 1 1.33 -10.64 -30.01
N ILE A 2 0.80 -11.49 -29.14
CA ILE A 2 -0.26 -11.08 -28.22
C ILE A 2 0.43 -10.17 -27.20
N SER A 3 0.16 -8.86 -27.27
CA SER A 3 0.63 -7.90 -26.28
C SER A 3 0.14 -8.33 -24.92
N THR A 4 1.05 -8.53 -23.95
CA THR A 4 0.63 -8.73 -22.56
C THR A 4 0.06 -7.41 -22.07
N ALA A 5 -1.09 -7.44 -21.41
CA ALA A 5 -1.73 -6.22 -20.89
C ALA A 5 -0.80 -5.51 -19.91
N LYS A 6 -0.80 -4.17 -19.91
CA LYS A 6 0.09 -3.36 -19.08
C LYS A 6 -0.30 -3.38 -17.61
N ASP A 7 -1.59 -3.48 -17.34
CA ASP A 7 -2.15 -3.43 -15.99
C ASP A 7 -3.54 -4.10 -15.91
N CYS A 8 -4.11 -4.12 -14.71
CA CYS A 8 -5.44 -4.67 -14.47
C CYS A 8 -6.57 -3.86 -15.15
N ALA A 9 -6.36 -2.58 -15.45
CA ALA A 9 -7.37 -1.74 -16.10
C ALA A 9 -7.50 -2.10 -17.59
N GLU A 10 -6.38 -2.36 -18.27
CA GLU A 10 -6.37 -2.88 -19.65
C GLU A 10 -7.02 -4.27 -19.72
N LEU A 11 -6.67 -5.17 -18.79
CA LEU A 11 -7.34 -6.47 -18.67
C LEU A 11 -8.85 -6.32 -18.49
N TYR A 12 -9.27 -5.40 -17.60
CA TYR A 12 -10.69 -5.12 -17.38
C TYR A 12 -11.39 -4.63 -18.64
N LYS A 13 -10.77 -3.73 -19.42
CA LYS A 13 -11.32 -3.25 -20.71
C LYS A 13 -11.41 -4.38 -21.74
N CYS A 14 -10.48 -5.33 -21.72
CA CYS A 14 -10.48 -6.50 -22.59
C CYS A 14 -11.52 -7.58 -22.20
N GLY A 15 -12.26 -7.39 -21.11
CA GLY A 15 -13.33 -8.30 -20.69
C GLY A 15 -13.01 -9.17 -19.48
N GLU A 16 -11.81 -9.05 -18.90
CA GLU A 16 -11.45 -9.75 -17.66
C GLU A 16 -12.13 -9.09 -16.45
N LYS A 17 -13.34 -9.54 -16.12
CA LYS A 17 -14.20 -8.95 -15.07
C LYS A 17 -14.13 -9.64 -13.72
N ILE A 18 -13.40 -10.75 -13.60
CA ILE A 18 -13.33 -11.54 -12.37
C ILE A 18 -12.09 -11.12 -11.58
N SER A 19 -12.26 -10.79 -10.30
CA SER A 19 -11.11 -10.51 -9.42
C SER A 19 -10.25 -11.76 -9.26
N GLY A 20 -8.94 -11.62 -9.37
CA GLY A 20 -8.04 -12.77 -9.39
C GLY A 20 -6.62 -12.41 -9.77
N VAL A 21 -5.79 -13.43 -9.98
CA VAL A 21 -4.38 -13.23 -10.35
C VAL A 21 -4.20 -13.28 -11.85
N TYR A 22 -3.56 -12.25 -12.38
CA TYR A 22 -3.28 -12.09 -13.80
C TYR A 22 -1.80 -11.79 -14.04
N SER A 23 -1.34 -12.04 -15.25
CA SER A 23 -0.01 -11.62 -15.72
C SER A 23 -0.11 -10.29 -16.45
N ILE A 24 0.73 -9.34 -16.10
CA ILE A 24 0.82 -8.02 -16.74
C ILE A 24 2.27 -7.69 -17.10
N ASP A 25 2.47 -6.78 -18.06
CA ASP A 25 3.79 -6.27 -18.45
C ASP A 25 3.73 -4.74 -18.65
N PRO A 26 3.90 -3.94 -17.58
CA PRO A 26 3.62 -2.50 -17.62
C PRO A 26 4.47 -1.69 -18.58
N ASP A 27 5.73 -2.09 -18.77
CA ASP A 27 6.78 -1.35 -19.47
C ASP A 27 7.50 -2.18 -20.55
N GLY A 28 7.08 -3.43 -20.78
CA GLY A 28 7.70 -4.34 -21.74
C GLY A 28 9.03 -4.94 -21.29
N LEU A 29 9.47 -4.69 -20.05
CA LEU A 29 10.72 -5.23 -19.48
C LEU A 29 10.55 -6.63 -18.88
N GLY A 30 9.37 -7.23 -19.01
CA GLY A 30 9.11 -8.61 -18.67
C GLY A 30 7.92 -8.75 -17.72
N PRO A 31 7.05 -9.76 -17.95
CA PRO A 31 5.80 -9.86 -17.25
C PRO A 31 5.95 -10.31 -15.79
N PHE A 32 4.99 -9.92 -14.96
CA PHE A 32 4.86 -10.44 -13.60
C PHE A 32 3.39 -10.60 -13.20
N LYS A 33 3.15 -11.40 -12.15
CA LYS A 33 1.81 -11.65 -11.63
C LYS A 33 1.39 -10.57 -10.64
N VAL A 34 0.11 -10.18 -10.71
CA VAL A 34 -0.55 -9.26 -9.78
C VAL A 34 -1.94 -9.76 -9.43
N TYR A 35 -2.50 -9.29 -8.31
CA TYR A 35 -3.92 -9.44 -8.03
C TYR A 35 -4.70 -8.25 -8.61
N CYS A 36 -5.63 -8.55 -9.53
CA CYS A 36 -6.57 -7.57 -10.06
C CYS A 36 -7.86 -7.61 -9.24
N ASP A 37 -8.24 -6.46 -8.68
CA ASP A 37 -9.58 -6.23 -8.14
C ASP A 37 -10.44 -5.62 -9.26
N GLN A 38 -11.30 -6.48 -9.82
CA GLN A 38 -12.19 -6.17 -10.93
C GLN A 38 -13.59 -5.76 -10.47
N THR A 39 -13.79 -5.53 -9.18
CA THR A 39 -15.11 -5.33 -8.58
C THR A 39 -15.24 -3.99 -7.87
N THR A 40 -14.23 -3.55 -7.13
CA THR A 40 -14.29 -2.32 -6.33
C THR A 40 -14.31 -1.09 -7.22
N ALA A 41 -15.25 -0.16 -6.96
CA ALA A 41 -15.31 1.15 -7.64
C ALA A 41 -15.18 1.05 -9.19
N GLY A 42 -15.86 0.07 -9.79
CA GLY A 42 -15.86 -0.13 -11.25
C GLY A 42 -14.69 -0.97 -11.80
N GLY A 43 -13.90 -1.62 -10.93
CA GLY A 43 -12.87 -2.60 -11.32
C GLY A 43 -11.63 -2.00 -11.97
N GLY A 44 -10.72 -2.84 -12.43
CA GLY A 44 -9.46 -2.45 -13.09
C GLY A 44 -8.34 -2.08 -12.13
N TRP A 45 -8.41 -2.45 -10.86
CA TRP A 45 -7.42 -2.08 -9.86
C TRP A 45 -6.32 -3.12 -9.74
N THR A 46 -5.06 -2.69 -9.82
CA THR A 46 -3.88 -3.51 -9.49
C THR A 46 -3.57 -3.35 -8.01
N VAL A 47 -3.79 -4.39 -7.22
CA VAL A 47 -3.49 -4.37 -5.77
C VAL A 47 -1.98 -4.57 -5.58
N PHE A 48 -1.36 -3.77 -4.73
CA PHE A 48 0.08 -3.87 -4.44
C PHE A 48 0.41 -4.09 -2.95
N GLN A 49 -0.56 -3.85 -2.08
CA GLN A 49 -0.47 -4.15 -0.65
C GLN A 49 -1.81 -4.69 -0.17
N ARG A 50 -1.77 -5.73 0.67
CA ARG A 50 -2.94 -6.30 1.32
C ARG A 50 -2.61 -6.76 2.74
N ARG A 51 -3.41 -6.33 3.71
CA ARG A 51 -3.42 -6.75 5.13
C ARG A 51 -4.80 -7.29 5.48
N LEU A 52 -4.87 -8.45 6.13
CA LEU A 52 -6.11 -9.18 6.40
C LEU A 52 -6.18 -9.61 7.86
N ASP A 53 -5.40 -10.62 8.20
CA ASP A 53 -5.41 -11.25 9.52
C ASP A 53 -4.21 -10.78 10.35
N GLY A 54 -3.06 -10.43 9.77
CA GLY A 54 -1.85 -10.10 10.51
C GLY A 54 -0.92 -11.30 10.70
N CYS A 55 -1.14 -12.39 9.95
CA CYS A 55 -0.30 -13.58 9.98
C CYS A 55 1.07 -13.37 9.32
N LEU A 56 1.17 -12.44 8.37
CA LEU A 56 2.43 -12.15 7.68
C LEU A 56 3.20 -11.05 8.40
N ASP A 57 4.48 -11.31 8.69
CA ASP A 57 5.38 -10.30 9.22
C ASP A 57 5.78 -9.29 8.14
N PHE A 58 5.40 -8.03 8.33
CA PHE A 58 5.77 -6.91 7.48
C PHE A 58 7.02 -6.17 7.98
N ASN A 59 7.57 -6.51 9.15
CA ASN A 59 8.80 -5.89 9.67
C ASN A 59 10.07 -6.43 8.96
N ARG A 60 10.14 -6.19 7.66
CA ARG A 60 11.16 -6.70 6.75
C ARG A 60 12.24 -5.66 6.44
N ASP A 61 13.33 -6.14 5.87
CA ASP A 61 14.43 -5.28 5.42
C ASP A 61 14.19 -4.68 4.02
N TRP A 62 15.13 -3.85 3.56
CA TRP A 62 15.05 -3.17 2.27
C TRP A 62 14.94 -4.15 1.10
N ALA A 63 15.72 -5.23 1.15
CA ALA A 63 15.76 -6.21 0.06
C ALA A 63 14.40 -6.92 -0.09
N ASP A 64 13.77 -7.30 1.01
CA ASP A 64 12.42 -7.86 1.02
C ASP A 64 11.39 -6.85 0.45
N TYR A 65 11.40 -5.59 0.90
CA TYR A 65 10.49 -4.57 0.40
C TYR A 65 10.71 -4.21 -1.07
N LYS A 66 11.95 -4.27 -1.55
CA LYS A 66 12.32 -4.06 -2.95
C LYS A 66 11.72 -5.13 -3.86
N HIS A 67 11.90 -6.40 -3.53
CA HIS A 67 11.49 -7.52 -4.38
C HIS A 67 10.03 -7.95 -4.17
N GLY A 68 9.48 -7.70 -2.98
CA GLY A 68 8.15 -8.14 -2.57
C GLY A 68 8.18 -9.41 -1.71
N PHE A 69 7.15 -9.59 -0.91
CA PHE A 69 7.00 -10.72 0.00
C PHE A 69 5.52 -11.04 0.26
N GLY A 70 5.26 -12.22 0.84
CA GLY A 70 3.90 -12.72 1.11
C GLY A 70 3.33 -13.52 -0.07
N ASN A 71 2.00 -13.70 -0.06
CA ASN A 71 1.32 -14.51 -1.06
C ASN A 71 0.04 -13.83 -1.56
N PHE A 72 0.15 -13.17 -2.72
CA PHE A 72 -0.96 -12.47 -3.36
C PHE A 72 -2.11 -13.37 -3.85
N LEU A 73 -1.95 -14.70 -3.86
CA LEU A 73 -3.02 -15.64 -4.23
C LEU A 73 -4.03 -15.87 -3.10
N ILE A 74 -3.58 -15.87 -1.85
CA ILE A 74 -4.38 -16.39 -0.72
C ILE A 74 -4.26 -15.60 0.58
N GLY A 75 -3.51 -14.49 0.62
CA GLY A 75 -3.31 -13.79 1.88
C GLY A 75 -2.72 -12.40 1.76
N GLU A 76 -2.02 -12.01 2.81
CA GLU A 76 -1.32 -10.74 2.91
C GLU A 76 -0.08 -10.73 2.01
N TYR A 77 0.25 -9.56 1.46
CA TYR A 77 1.47 -9.39 0.66
C TYR A 77 1.85 -7.93 0.46
N TRP A 78 3.10 -7.76 0.05
CA TRP A 78 3.66 -6.55 -0.54
C TRP A 78 4.25 -6.89 -1.91
N LEU A 79 3.82 -6.19 -2.96
CA LEU A 79 4.18 -6.54 -4.35
C LEU A 79 5.68 -6.40 -4.65
N GLY A 80 6.35 -5.45 -3.99
CA GLY A 80 7.75 -5.09 -4.22
C GLY A 80 7.88 -3.69 -4.85
N LEU A 81 8.76 -2.87 -4.28
CA LEU A 81 8.98 -1.48 -4.73
C LEU A 81 9.43 -1.40 -6.19
N ASP A 82 10.25 -2.35 -6.68
CA ASP A 82 10.64 -2.36 -8.09
C ASP A 82 9.44 -2.54 -9.03
N LYS A 83 8.48 -3.40 -8.66
CA LYS A 83 7.27 -3.63 -9.45
C LYS A 83 6.30 -2.45 -9.35
N ILE A 84 6.15 -1.86 -8.16
CA ILE A 84 5.33 -0.65 -7.96
C ILE A 84 5.91 0.53 -8.73
N TYR A 85 7.24 0.66 -8.79
CA TYR A 85 7.91 1.68 -9.59
C TYR A 85 7.55 1.51 -11.07
N ARG A 86 7.70 0.30 -11.63
CA ARG A 86 7.34 -0.01 -13.03
C ARG A 86 5.89 0.33 -13.34
N LEU A 87 4.97 0.03 -12.42
CA LEU A 87 3.54 0.34 -12.58
C LEU A 87 3.22 1.83 -12.57
N THR A 88 4.08 2.67 -11.99
CA THR A 88 3.81 4.10 -11.78
C THR A 88 4.62 5.01 -12.71
N GLN A 89 5.36 4.47 -13.68
CA GLN A 89 6.19 5.27 -14.59
C GLN A 89 5.45 5.92 -15.75
N ASN A 90 4.28 5.40 -16.16
CA ASN A 90 3.51 6.01 -17.24
C ASN A 90 3.12 7.46 -16.88
N GLU A 91 3.29 8.36 -17.84
CA GLU A 91 2.97 9.80 -17.73
C GLU A 91 1.45 10.09 -17.62
N THR A 92 0.62 9.05 -17.66
CA THR A 92 -0.82 9.09 -17.35
C THR A 92 -1.03 9.02 -15.84
N GLU A 93 -1.95 9.82 -15.29
CA GLU A 93 -2.18 9.82 -13.84
C GLU A 93 -2.67 8.44 -13.34
N ASN A 94 -1.87 7.79 -12.49
CA ASN A 94 -2.24 6.56 -11.80
C ASN A 94 -2.99 6.92 -10.53
N ARG A 95 -4.30 6.69 -10.45
CA ARG A 95 -5.02 6.89 -9.18
C ARG A 95 -4.57 5.86 -8.16
N LEU A 96 -4.42 6.31 -6.92
CA LEU A 96 -4.28 5.41 -5.76
C LEU A 96 -5.62 5.34 -5.03
N ARG A 97 -6.04 4.13 -4.68
CA ARG A 97 -7.10 3.90 -3.71
C ARG A 97 -6.53 3.13 -2.51
N VAL A 98 -6.88 3.59 -1.33
CA VAL A 98 -6.58 2.94 -0.05
C VAL A 98 -7.90 2.53 0.59
N ASP A 99 -8.16 1.22 0.66
CA ASP A 99 -9.31 0.65 1.35
C ASP A 99 -8.92 0.23 2.77
N LEU A 100 -9.74 0.57 3.77
CA LEU A 100 -9.46 0.36 5.19
C LEU A 100 -10.67 -0.31 5.86
N GLY A 101 -10.48 -1.53 6.38
CA GLY A 101 -11.51 -2.26 7.10
C GLY A 101 -11.68 -1.80 8.55
N ARG A 102 -12.90 -1.89 9.07
CA ARG A 102 -13.26 -1.61 10.46
C ARG A 102 -14.05 -2.78 11.05
N VAL A 103 -13.92 -3.02 12.36
CA VAL A 103 -14.53 -4.14 13.14
C VAL A 103 -16.07 -4.27 12.98
N LYS A 104 -16.76 -3.28 12.41
CA LYS A 104 -18.24 -3.26 12.27
C LYS A 104 -18.71 -2.98 10.83
N ASN A 105 -18.20 -3.71 9.84
CA ASN A 105 -18.64 -3.69 8.43
C ASN A 105 -18.63 -2.33 7.70
N ASN A 106 -17.97 -1.32 8.25
CA ASN A 106 -17.84 -0.01 7.61
C ASN A 106 -16.43 0.12 7.02
N ALA A 107 -16.22 -0.42 5.82
CA ALA A 107 -15.01 -0.13 5.07
C ALA A 107 -15.02 1.37 4.70
N VAL A 108 -13.90 2.03 4.93
CA VAL A 108 -13.67 3.42 4.56
C VAL A 108 -12.50 3.49 3.58
N TYR A 109 -12.40 4.59 2.84
CA TYR A 109 -11.40 4.69 1.78
C TYR A 109 -10.90 6.12 1.57
N ALA A 110 -9.73 6.22 0.96
CA ALA A 110 -9.18 7.45 0.39
C ALA A 110 -8.70 7.18 -1.04
N GLU A 111 -9.11 8.02 -1.98
CA GLU A 111 -8.66 8.02 -3.38
C GLU A 111 -7.89 9.28 -3.69
N TYR A 112 -6.71 9.12 -4.29
CA TYR A 112 -5.83 10.21 -4.71
C TYR A 112 -5.81 10.30 -6.22
N SER A 113 -5.84 11.54 -6.73
CA SER A 113 -5.85 11.86 -8.17
C SER A 113 -4.71 11.20 -8.93
N TRP A 114 -3.51 11.17 -8.34
CA TRP A 114 -2.36 10.47 -8.88
C TRP A 114 -1.43 9.94 -7.79
N PHE A 115 -0.63 8.93 -8.13
CA PHE A 115 0.35 8.28 -7.27
C PHE A 115 1.53 7.78 -8.10
N LYS A 116 2.73 8.10 -7.62
CA LYS A 116 3.99 7.61 -8.18
C LYS A 116 5.01 7.39 -7.09
N ILE A 117 5.93 6.46 -7.34
CA ILE A 117 7.16 6.37 -6.57
C ILE A 117 8.38 6.65 -7.45
N GLY A 118 9.41 7.24 -6.83
CA GLY A 118 10.73 7.37 -7.44
C GLY A 118 11.41 6.02 -7.67
N ASP A 119 12.54 6.03 -8.37
CA ASP A 119 13.39 4.85 -8.51
C ASP A 119 14.17 4.56 -7.20
N GLU A 120 15.00 3.52 -7.21
CA GLU A 120 15.82 3.20 -6.04
C GLU A 120 16.82 4.31 -5.69
N LYS A 121 17.34 5.06 -6.68
CA LYS A 121 18.26 6.19 -6.44
C LYS A 121 17.58 7.32 -5.69
N ALA A 122 16.31 7.57 -6.00
CA ALA A 122 15.43 8.47 -5.27
C ALA A 122 14.83 7.83 -4.01
N MET A 123 15.28 6.64 -3.60
CA MET A 123 14.82 5.92 -2.42
C MET A 123 13.30 5.67 -2.44
N TYR A 124 12.75 5.37 -3.61
CA TYR A 124 11.32 5.15 -3.84
C TYR A 124 10.42 6.24 -3.25
N GLN A 125 10.84 7.50 -3.37
CA GLN A 125 10.13 8.66 -2.85
C GLN A 125 8.67 8.68 -3.27
N LEU A 126 7.76 8.84 -2.29
CA LEU A 126 6.33 8.97 -2.54
C LEU A 126 6.02 10.30 -3.21
N ASN A 127 5.22 10.24 -4.26
CA ASN A 127 4.66 11.40 -4.94
C ASN A 127 3.16 11.18 -5.10
N LEU A 128 2.37 12.11 -4.56
CA LEU A 128 0.92 11.95 -4.39
C LEU A 128 0.19 13.22 -4.85
N GLY A 129 -0.89 13.02 -5.58
CA GLY A 129 -1.85 14.07 -5.93
C GLY A 129 -2.80 14.41 -4.79
N ASN A 130 -3.66 15.40 -5.04
CA ASN A 130 -4.72 15.76 -4.11
C ASN A 130 -5.70 14.61 -3.94
N ILE A 131 -6.32 14.52 -2.77
CA ILE A 131 -7.42 13.59 -2.51
C ILE A 131 -8.60 13.93 -3.43
N ALA A 132 -9.03 12.96 -4.22
CA ALA A 132 -10.11 13.09 -5.20
C ALA A 132 -11.46 12.70 -4.59
N ASN A 133 -11.48 11.67 -3.73
CA ASN A 133 -12.68 11.17 -3.08
C ASN A 133 -12.30 10.41 -1.81
N ALA A 134 -13.03 10.57 -0.70
CA ALA A 134 -12.70 9.89 0.54
C ALA A 134 -13.86 9.83 1.54
N THR A 135 -13.83 8.82 2.40
CA THR A 135 -14.68 8.68 3.59
C THR A 135 -13.89 8.72 4.90
N VAL A 136 -12.57 8.99 4.81
CA VAL A 136 -11.65 9.19 5.93
C VAL A 136 -10.84 10.47 5.78
N HIS A 137 -10.25 10.92 6.89
CA HIS A 137 -9.23 11.96 6.85
C HIS A 137 -8.02 11.52 6.04
N ASP A 138 -7.43 12.50 5.36
CA ASP A 138 -6.21 12.31 4.58
C ASP A 138 -4.99 12.23 5.49
N SER A 139 -4.60 11.00 5.81
CA SER A 139 -3.42 10.70 6.62
C SER A 139 -2.19 10.37 5.78
N LEU A 140 -2.33 10.16 4.47
CA LEU A 140 -1.20 9.85 3.58
C LEU A 140 -0.53 11.12 3.02
N LYS A 141 -1.25 12.22 2.84
CA LYS A 141 -0.67 13.48 2.29
C LYS A 141 0.57 13.97 3.04
N TYR A 142 0.64 13.72 4.34
CA TYR A 142 1.76 14.15 5.18
C TYR A 142 3.05 13.40 4.87
N HIS A 143 2.95 12.26 4.20
CA HIS A 143 4.07 11.45 3.75
C HIS A 143 4.54 11.82 2.33
N ASN A 144 3.82 12.69 1.62
CA ASN A 144 4.18 13.12 0.26
C ASN A 144 5.58 13.73 0.23
N GLY A 145 6.40 13.35 -0.74
CA GLY A 145 7.81 13.74 -0.86
C GLY A 145 8.76 12.99 0.09
N SER A 146 8.28 12.09 0.94
CA SER A 146 9.14 11.29 1.82
C SER A 146 9.72 10.07 1.09
N SER A 147 10.97 9.74 1.39
CA SER A 147 11.62 8.52 0.92
C SER A 147 11.05 7.29 1.65
N PHE A 148 11.07 6.14 0.99
CA PHE A 148 10.75 4.88 1.65
C PHE A 148 11.88 4.49 2.61
N GLY A 149 11.53 3.92 3.76
CA GLY A 149 12.48 3.45 4.75
C GLY A 149 12.06 2.10 5.32
N THR A 150 13.05 1.32 5.74
CA THR A 150 12.92 0.01 6.40
C THR A 150 13.83 -0.02 7.63
N ARG A 151 13.71 -1.05 8.47
CA ARG A 151 14.51 -1.20 9.70
C ARG A 151 16.04 -1.06 9.52
N ASP A 152 16.54 -1.41 8.34
CA ASP A 152 17.94 -1.42 7.94
C ASP A 152 18.33 -0.24 7.02
N LYS A 153 17.36 0.59 6.59
CA LYS A 153 17.58 1.69 5.65
C LYS A 153 16.79 2.96 6.02
N VAL A 154 16.69 3.22 7.32
CA VAL A 154 16.10 4.44 7.89
C VAL A 154 17.16 5.21 8.69
N ASN A 155 16.90 6.48 9.01
CA ASN A 155 17.73 7.26 9.93
C ASN A 155 17.86 6.54 11.29
N GLU A 156 19.06 6.55 11.90
CA GLU A 156 19.36 5.93 13.20
C GLU A 156 18.35 6.29 14.31
N HIS A 157 17.85 7.53 14.33
CA HIS A 157 16.85 7.99 15.30
C HIS A 157 15.47 7.31 15.12
N CYS A 158 15.21 6.71 13.95
CA CYS A 158 13.97 6.03 13.62
C CYS A 158 14.01 4.53 13.88
N VAL A 159 15.18 3.90 13.89
CA VAL A 159 15.33 2.44 13.82
C VAL A 159 14.53 1.73 14.92
N HIS A 160 14.47 2.32 16.12
CA HIS A 160 13.74 1.76 17.26
C HIS A 160 12.25 2.14 17.32
N ASN A 161 11.83 3.11 16.51
CA ASN A 161 10.50 3.72 16.57
C ASN A 161 9.59 3.32 15.41
N ILE A 162 10.11 2.61 14.41
CA ILE A 162 9.35 2.15 13.25
C ILE A 162 9.06 0.65 13.33
N SER A 163 8.05 0.23 12.58
CA SER A 163 7.80 -1.18 12.26
C SER A 163 7.24 -1.23 10.86
N GLY A 164 7.75 -2.18 10.08
CA GLY A 164 7.44 -2.25 8.66
C GLY A 164 8.25 -1.27 7.83
N GLY A 165 8.03 -1.32 6.52
CA GLY A 165 8.56 -0.38 5.56
C GLY A 165 7.50 0.64 5.18
N TRP A 166 7.82 1.93 5.21
CA TRP A 166 6.89 3.00 4.89
C TRP A 166 7.60 4.26 4.42
N TRP A 167 6.83 5.23 3.90
CA TRP A 167 7.33 6.57 3.60
C TRP A 167 7.36 7.42 4.88
N TYR A 168 8.37 7.20 5.72
CA TYR A 168 8.50 7.91 7.00
C TYR A 168 8.87 9.38 6.79
N VAL A 169 8.14 10.29 7.44
CA VAL A 169 8.43 11.73 7.38
C VAL A 169 9.79 11.98 8.01
N LYS A 170 10.67 12.69 7.28
CA LYS A 170 11.98 13.12 7.79
C LYS A 170 11.79 14.06 8.98
N SER A 171 11.86 13.48 10.17
CA SER A 171 11.73 14.15 11.46
C SER A 171 12.53 13.37 12.50
N THR A 172 12.91 14.03 13.59
CA THR A 172 13.65 13.40 14.70
C THR A 172 12.86 12.27 15.38
N GLU A 173 11.52 12.29 15.28
CA GLU A 173 10.64 11.28 15.85
C GLU A 173 10.05 10.30 14.84
N CYS A 174 10.36 10.48 13.55
CA CYS A 174 9.89 9.62 12.46
C CYS A 174 8.35 9.53 12.49
N ALA A 175 7.74 10.70 12.68
CA ALA A 175 6.31 10.84 12.86
C ALA A 175 5.57 10.26 11.65
N VAL A 176 4.50 9.54 11.94
CA VAL A 176 3.63 8.94 10.94
C VAL A 176 2.19 9.27 11.28
N LEU A 177 1.44 9.75 10.29
CA LEU A 177 -0.02 9.85 10.39
C LEU A 177 -0.71 8.65 9.75
N SER A 178 0.03 7.84 8.98
CA SER A 178 -0.37 6.51 8.56
C SER A 178 0.83 5.57 8.55
N ASN A 179 0.61 4.30 8.82
CA ASN A 179 1.58 3.22 8.61
C ASN A 179 0.82 1.92 8.36
N LEU A 180 0.48 1.62 7.11
CA LEU A 180 -0.31 0.42 6.78
C LEU A 180 0.52 -0.88 6.77
N ASN A 181 1.84 -0.74 6.85
CA ASN A 181 2.79 -1.85 6.94
C ASN A 181 3.29 -2.09 8.39
N GLY A 182 2.74 -1.36 9.36
CA GLY A 182 3.04 -1.56 10.77
C GLY A 182 2.67 -2.94 11.29
N ALA A 183 3.10 -3.22 12.52
CA ALA A 183 2.77 -4.43 13.24
C ALA A 183 1.24 -4.62 13.30
N HIS A 184 0.78 -5.76 12.83
CA HIS A 184 -0.65 -6.11 12.81
C HIS A 184 -0.84 -7.28 13.76
N GLN A 185 -1.69 -7.09 14.77
CA GLN A 185 -1.90 -8.09 15.81
C GLN A 185 -3.05 -9.00 15.41
N HIS A 186 -2.83 -9.99 14.53
CA HIS A 186 -3.57 -11.26 14.59
C HIS A 186 -2.94 -12.46 13.83
N CYS A 187 -2.53 -13.47 14.62
CA CYS A 187 -2.75 -14.88 14.29
C CYS A 187 -2.97 -15.66 15.61
N GLY A 188 -4.21 -15.67 16.12
CA GLY A 188 -4.60 -16.50 17.28
C GLY A 188 -3.97 -16.16 18.65
N LYS A 189 -3.23 -15.06 18.80
CA LYS A 189 -2.70 -14.63 20.10
C LYS A 189 -3.77 -13.86 20.88
N GLU A 190 -4.39 -14.51 21.87
CA GLU A 190 -5.00 -13.81 23.00
C GLU A 190 -3.94 -12.94 23.67
N ASN A 191 -4.39 -11.77 24.17
CA ASN A 191 -3.60 -10.74 24.84
C ASN A 191 -2.72 -11.27 25.99
N LYS A 192 -1.61 -11.92 25.68
CA LYS A 192 -0.52 -12.16 26.63
C LYS A 192 0.51 -11.07 26.39
N THR A 193 0.36 -9.98 27.15
CA THR A 193 1.42 -9.11 27.66
C THR A 193 2.82 -9.32 27.06
N THR A 194 3.06 -8.89 25.82
CA THR A 194 4.41 -8.84 25.25
C THR A 194 4.67 -7.46 24.66
N ALA A 195 5.43 -6.67 25.42
CA ALA A 195 5.99 -5.35 25.09
C ALA A 195 4.96 -4.26 24.70
N ARG A 196 5.16 -3.05 25.23
CA ARG A 196 4.49 -1.84 24.72
C ARG A 196 4.98 -1.60 23.27
N VAL A 197 4.37 -2.27 22.29
CA VAL A 197 4.46 -1.84 20.89
C VAL A 197 3.76 -0.48 20.85
N TRP A 198 4.53 0.58 20.67
CA TRP A 198 4.03 1.95 20.66
C TRP A 198 2.99 2.11 19.55
N ALA A 199 1.99 2.96 19.73
CA ALA A 199 0.93 3.17 18.74
C ALA A 199 1.48 3.46 17.31
N LYS A 200 2.63 4.15 17.23
CA LYS A 200 3.35 4.47 15.98
C LYS A 200 3.93 3.25 15.23
N GLN A 201 4.10 2.12 15.92
CA GLN A 201 4.62 0.87 15.36
C GLN A 201 3.52 -0.07 14.85
N LYS A 202 2.26 0.18 15.18
CA LYS A 202 1.14 -0.65 14.74
C LYS A 202 0.63 -0.23 13.36
N ILE A 203 -0.17 -1.08 12.73
CA ILE A 203 -0.96 -0.64 11.58
C ILE A 203 -1.81 0.58 11.99
N HIS A 204 -1.70 1.67 11.24
CA HIS A 204 -2.24 2.95 11.67
C HIS A 204 -2.77 3.78 10.49
N TRP A 205 -3.90 4.43 10.71
CA TRP A 205 -4.42 5.52 9.88
C TRP A 205 -5.04 6.57 10.80
N GLY A 206 -4.44 7.76 10.84
CA GLY A 206 -4.89 8.85 11.69
C GLY A 206 -6.35 9.20 11.42
N LYS A 207 -7.12 9.40 12.49
CA LYS A 207 -8.56 9.74 12.44
C LYS A 207 -9.37 8.82 11.50
N LEU A 208 -9.18 7.50 11.64
CA LEU A 208 -9.99 6.48 10.96
C LEU A 208 -11.50 6.58 11.29
N ALA A 209 -11.89 7.30 12.36
CA ALA A 209 -13.26 7.71 12.66
C ALA A 209 -13.33 9.22 12.96
N ALA A 210 -14.45 9.88 12.64
CA ALA A 210 -14.70 11.28 12.98
C ALA A 210 -14.64 11.58 14.50
N THR A 211 -14.86 10.57 15.35
CA THR A 211 -14.95 10.71 16.81
C THR A 211 -13.90 9.91 17.59
N ALA A 212 -13.01 9.16 16.93
CA ALA A 212 -12.01 8.33 17.61
C ALA A 212 -10.60 8.77 17.21
N GLU A 213 -9.91 9.37 18.17
CA GLU A 213 -8.45 9.36 18.20
C GLU A 213 -8.02 7.88 18.32
N GLU A 214 -7.25 7.39 17.34
CA GLU A 214 -6.57 6.09 17.38
C GLU A 214 -7.44 4.82 17.28
N THR A 215 -8.12 4.62 16.14
CA THR A 215 -8.51 3.26 15.72
C THR A 215 -7.59 2.74 14.62
N ALA A 216 -7.00 1.56 14.84
CA ALA A 216 -6.20 0.86 13.83
C ALA A 216 -7.14 0.18 12.83
N PRO A 217 -6.84 0.23 11.52
CA PRO A 217 -7.62 -0.53 10.53
C PRO A 217 -7.43 -2.03 10.77
N THR A 218 -8.51 -2.80 10.65
CA THR A 218 -8.45 -4.27 10.80
C THR A 218 -7.92 -4.95 9.55
N THR A 219 -8.19 -4.36 8.39
CA THR A 219 -7.65 -4.78 7.09
C THR A 219 -7.22 -3.54 6.33
N SER A 220 -6.30 -3.69 5.39
CA SER A 220 -5.98 -2.62 4.44
C SER A 220 -5.67 -3.19 3.07
N GLU A 221 -6.06 -2.47 2.02
CA GLU A 221 -5.57 -2.71 0.68
C GLU A 221 -5.12 -1.38 0.06
N MET A 222 -3.96 -1.39 -0.59
CA MET A 222 -3.53 -0.30 -1.46
C MET A 222 -3.50 -0.79 -2.90
N LYS A 223 -4.16 -0.05 -3.78
CA LYS A 223 -4.37 -0.45 -5.17
C LYS A 223 -4.30 0.75 -6.11
N ILE A 224 -3.74 0.53 -7.29
CA ILE A 224 -3.55 1.56 -8.32
C ILE A 224 -4.39 1.24 -9.56
N LYS A 225 -4.84 2.28 -10.25
CA LYS A 225 -5.56 2.16 -11.51
C LYS A 225 -5.13 3.28 -12.44
N THR A 226 -4.76 2.92 -13.66
CA THR A 226 -4.53 3.88 -14.73
C THR A 226 -5.84 4.55 -15.10
N VAL A 227 -5.80 5.86 -15.28
CA VAL A 227 -6.93 6.66 -15.73
C VAL A 227 -6.68 7.06 -17.17
N ASP A 228 -7.57 6.67 -18.06
CA ASP A 228 -7.67 7.33 -19.36
C ASP A 228 -8.36 8.66 -19.08
N PHE A 229 -7.64 9.78 -19.18
CA PHE A 229 -8.31 11.07 -19.23
C PHE A 229 -9.00 11.20 -20.59
N PRO A 230 -10.28 11.64 -20.64
CA PRO A 230 -10.95 11.97 -21.88
C PRO A 230 -10.17 12.98 -22.72
#